data_AF-A0A535C5T2-F1
#
_entry.id   AF-A0A535C5T2-F1
#
_cell.length_a   1.000
_cell.length_b   1.000
_cell.length_c   1.000
_cell.angle_alpha   90.00
_cell.angle_beta   90.00
_cell.angle_gamma   90.00
#
_symmetry.space_group_name_H-M   'P 1'
#
loop_
_entity.id
_entity.type
_entity.pdbx_description
1 polymer ?
#
loop_
_entity_poly.entity_id
_entity_poly.type
_entity_poly.pdbx_seq_one_letter_code
_entity_poly.pdbx_strand_id
1 'polypeptide(L)'
;MSRKLWIPIAAVAALVVLGSVGAYVYFFSGLRTSPASLALSSPSASSTASPTGSTTATGGTGTWQIGSGSLVGYRVKEQFAGQASTHEAVARTGDVTGQVTITSSGGTYQMTSAKVTVQLSNLASVDQVAGYNVTNRDRIVQRSLNVSSFPTAVFETQNVTLPAGAETGQAVTVSVPGKLTIHG
;
A
#
# COMPACT_ATOMS: atom_id res chain seq x y z
N MET A 1 -21.94 17.85 -50.52
CA MET A 1 -22.21 18.33 -49.15
C MET A 1 -21.66 19.75 -49.02
N SER A 2 -22.45 20.70 -48.51
CA SER A 2 -22.03 22.10 -48.40
C SER A 2 -20.90 22.24 -47.35
N ARG A 3 -19.88 23.07 -47.63
CA ARG A 3 -18.72 23.31 -46.74
C ARG A 3 -19.11 23.64 -45.29
N LYS A 4 -20.33 24.14 -45.07
CA LYS A 4 -20.91 24.45 -43.75
C LYS A 4 -21.14 23.23 -42.85
N LEU A 5 -21.35 22.03 -43.41
CA LEU A 5 -21.50 20.78 -42.64
C LEU A 5 -20.15 20.11 -42.32
N TRP A 6 -19.09 20.44 -43.06
CA TRP A 6 -17.76 19.86 -42.88
C TRP A 6 -17.00 20.45 -41.70
N ILE A 7 -17.20 21.75 -41.42
CA ILE A 7 -16.57 22.45 -40.30
C ILE A 7 -16.95 21.83 -38.94
N PRO A 8 -18.24 21.59 -38.60
CA PRO A 8 -18.58 20.98 -37.31
C PRO A 8 -18.08 19.54 -37.22
N ILE A 9 -18.10 18.77 -38.30
CA ILE A 9 -17.57 17.40 -38.33
C ILE A 9 -16.05 17.40 -38.09
N ALA A 10 -15.33 18.26 -38.78
CA ALA A 10 -13.89 18.42 -38.59
C ALA A 10 -13.55 18.88 -37.16
N ALA A 11 -14.34 19.79 -36.59
CA ALA A 11 -14.16 20.24 -35.21
C ALA A 11 -14.38 19.11 -34.20
N VAL A 12 -15.44 18.31 -34.35
CA VAL A 12 -15.69 17.14 -33.49
C VAL A 12 -14.58 16.11 -33.63
N ALA A 13 -14.15 15.80 -34.87
CA ALA A 13 -13.05 14.87 -35.11
C ALA A 13 -11.75 15.35 -34.46
N ALA A 14 -11.42 16.63 -34.57
CA ALA A 14 -10.25 17.21 -33.94
C ALA A 14 -10.30 17.10 -32.40
N LEU A 15 -11.45 17.35 -31.78
CA LEU A 15 -11.63 17.20 -30.33
C LEU A 15 -11.45 15.75 -29.87
N VAL A 16 -11.97 14.78 -30.63
CA VAL A 16 -11.77 13.35 -30.33
C VAL A 16 -10.28 13.00 -30.38
N VAL A 17 -9.57 13.42 -31.43
CA VAL A 17 -8.14 13.16 -31.57
C VAL A 17 -7.35 13.78 -30.43
N LEU A 18 -7.62 15.05 -30.08
CA LEU A 18 -6.94 15.74 -28.98
C LEU A 18 -7.20 15.03 -27.64
N GLY A 19 -8.44 14.59 -27.39
CA GLY A 19 -8.79 13.83 -26.20
C GLY A 19 -8.05 12.49 -26.12
N SER A 20 -8.01 11.73 -27.22
CA SER A 20 -7.31 10.45 -27.29
C SER A 20 -5.79 10.60 -27.10
N VAL A 21 -5.18 11.60 -27.74
CA VAL A 21 -3.74 11.89 -27.57
C VAL A 21 -3.45 12.31 -26.12
N GLY A 22 -4.26 13.19 -25.55
CA GLY A 22 -4.11 13.61 -24.15
C GLY A 22 -4.20 12.44 -23.18
N ALA A 23 -5.17 11.55 -23.38
CA ALA A 23 -5.31 10.35 -22.56
C ALA A 23 -4.12 9.39 -22.73
N TYR A 24 -3.68 9.13 -23.96
CA TYR A 24 -2.50 8.30 -24.22
C TYR A 24 -1.24 8.87 -23.52
N VAL A 25 -1.00 10.16 -23.67
CA VAL A 25 0.11 10.87 -23.03
C VAL A 25 0.00 10.78 -21.50
N TYR A 26 -1.18 10.93 -20.91
CA TYR A 26 -1.40 10.77 -19.48
C TYR A 26 -1.05 9.35 -18.97
N PHE A 27 -1.47 8.30 -19.69
CA PHE A 27 -1.30 6.91 -19.23
C PHE A 27 0.06 6.28 -19.58
N PHE A 28 0.78 6.77 -20.60
CA PHE A 28 1.95 6.06 -21.14
C PHE A 28 3.23 6.90 -21.28
N SER A 29 3.20 8.22 -21.02
CA SER A 29 4.40 9.08 -21.08
C SER A 29 5.13 9.19 -19.74
N GLY A 30 6.21 9.98 -19.63
CA GLY A 30 6.89 10.28 -18.36
C GLY A 30 6.21 11.33 -17.46
N LEU A 31 4.97 11.74 -17.77
CA LEU A 31 4.26 12.78 -17.00
C LEU A 31 3.88 12.38 -15.58
N ARG A 32 3.89 11.09 -15.26
CA ARG A 32 3.59 10.57 -13.93
C ARG A 32 4.80 9.87 -13.35
N THR A 33 4.88 9.82 -12.03
CA THR A 33 5.93 9.11 -11.30
C THR A 33 5.33 8.39 -10.10
N SER A 34 5.80 7.18 -9.84
CA SER A 34 5.41 6.40 -8.67
C SER A 34 6.59 6.33 -7.69
N PRO A 35 6.37 6.47 -6.37
CA PRO A 35 7.44 6.30 -5.40
C PRO A 35 7.98 4.87 -5.43
N ALA A 36 9.19 4.65 -4.88
CA ALA A 36 9.75 3.30 -4.71
C ALA A 36 8.85 2.41 -3.85
N SER A 37 8.83 1.10 -4.09
CA SER A 37 8.08 0.14 -3.26
C SER A 37 8.57 0.15 -1.82
N LEU A 38 7.65 -0.06 -0.88
CA LEU A 38 8.03 -0.25 0.53
C LEU A 38 8.91 -1.49 0.60
N ALA A 39 10.08 -1.33 1.19
CA ALA A 39 11.04 -2.39 1.43
C ALA A 39 11.47 -2.29 2.90
N LEU A 40 11.66 -3.44 3.55
CA LEU A 40 12.32 -3.44 4.85
C LEU A 40 13.79 -3.09 4.62
N SER A 41 14.25 -2.03 5.28
CA SER A 41 15.68 -1.86 5.51
C SER A 41 16.08 -2.87 6.57
N SER A 42 17.23 -3.54 6.41
CA SER A 42 17.80 -4.31 7.52
C SER A 42 17.95 -3.35 8.70
N PRO A 43 17.49 -3.73 9.92
CA PRO A 43 17.74 -2.90 11.07
C PRO A 43 19.26 -2.80 11.25
N SER A 44 19.82 -1.61 11.00
CA SER A 44 21.09 -1.26 11.63
C SER A 44 20.78 -1.08 13.10
N ALA A 45 21.49 -1.80 13.98
CA ALA A 45 21.35 -1.66 15.42
C ALA A 45 21.75 -0.24 15.85
N SER A 46 20.84 0.72 15.71
CA SER A 46 20.98 2.06 16.24
C SER A 46 20.34 2.06 17.62
N SER A 47 21.17 2.20 18.64
CA SER A 47 20.85 2.12 20.07
C SER A 47 19.99 3.27 20.62
N THR A 48 19.30 4.03 19.77
CA THR A 48 18.67 5.30 20.14
C THR A 48 17.14 5.34 20.04
N ALA A 49 16.49 4.26 19.62
CA ALA A 49 15.03 4.17 19.71
C ALA A 49 14.63 3.78 21.14
N SER A 50 14.34 4.77 21.99
CA SER A 50 13.66 4.52 23.25
C SER A 50 12.24 4.01 22.93
N PRO A 51 11.86 2.79 23.37
CA PRO A 51 10.55 2.26 23.05
C PRO A 51 9.50 3.08 23.81
N THR A 52 8.70 3.86 23.09
CA THR A 52 7.50 4.56 23.63
C THR A 52 6.34 3.59 23.92
N GLY A 53 6.60 2.28 23.94
CA GLY A 53 5.61 1.24 24.21
C GLY A 53 6.11 0.26 25.24
N SER A 54 5.22 -0.19 26.13
CA SER A 54 5.44 -1.28 27.08
C SER A 54 5.58 -2.61 26.32
N THR A 55 6.75 -2.85 25.72
CA THR A 55 7.10 -4.12 25.10
C THR A 55 7.71 -5.02 26.16
N THR A 56 6.93 -5.99 26.66
CA THR A 56 7.45 -7.07 27.50
C THR A 56 8.08 -8.11 26.60
N ALA A 57 9.33 -7.88 26.16
CA ALA A 57 10.09 -8.84 25.37
C ALA A 57 11.38 -9.25 26.09
N THR A 58 11.57 -10.56 26.26
CA THR A 58 12.78 -11.17 26.84
C THR A 58 13.34 -12.14 25.83
N GLY A 59 14.59 -11.90 25.39
CA GLY A 59 15.26 -12.76 24.41
C GLY A 59 14.44 -12.97 23.14
N GLY A 60 13.91 -11.91 22.50
CA GLY A 60 13.13 -12.01 21.26
C GLY A 60 11.69 -12.54 21.41
N THR A 61 11.37 -13.18 22.52
CA THR A 61 10.00 -13.61 22.85
C THR A 61 9.24 -12.49 23.54
N GLY A 62 7.94 -12.35 23.29
CA GLY A 62 7.11 -11.29 23.84
C GLY A 62 6.03 -10.81 22.88
N THR A 63 5.31 -9.78 23.31
CA THR A 63 4.36 -9.05 22.46
C THR A 63 5.00 -7.77 21.97
N TRP A 64 5.12 -7.64 20.65
CA TRP A 64 5.67 -6.48 19.96
C TRP A 64 4.55 -5.67 19.35
N GLN A 65 4.62 -4.35 19.46
CA GLN A 65 3.63 -3.43 18.92
C GLN A 65 4.18 -2.74 17.68
N ILE A 66 3.28 -2.40 16.74
CA ILE A 66 3.64 -1.60 15.57
C ILE A 66 4.10 -0.21 16.06
N GLY A 67 5.32 0.16 15.69
CA GLY A 67 5.92 1.45 16.06
C GLY A 67 5.56 2.58 15.10
N SER A 68 5.80 3.82 15.55
CA SER A 68 5.69 5.02 14.72
C SER A 68 6.56 4.94 13.46
N GLY A 69 6.09 5.53 12.36
CA GLY A 69 6.80 5.48 11.06
C GLY A 69 6.48 4.23 10.24
N SER A 70 5.69 3.31 10.76
CA SER A 70 5.13 2.19 9.99
C SER A 70 4.18 2.72 8.92
N LEU A 71 4.25 2.12 7.72
CA LEU A 71 3.44 2.51 6.57
C LEU A 71 2.78 1.27 5.97
N VAL A 72 1.51 1.40 5.61
CA VAL A 72 0.78 0.42 4.79
C VAL A 72 0.16 1.15 3.59
N GLY A 73 0.04 0.46 2.46
CA GLY A 73 -0.51 1.05 1.25
C GLY A 73 -0.77 0.03 0.16
N TYR A 74 -1.42 0.48 -0.91
CA TYR A 74 -1.55 -0.30 -2.14
C TYR A 74 -0.68 0.29 -3.25
N ARG A 75 -0.39 -0.57 -4.22
CA ARG A 75 0.18 -0.22 -5.51
C ARG A 75 -0.61 -0.98 -6.58
N VAL A 76 -1.19 -0.26 -7.54
CA VAL A 76 -1.97 -0.88 -8.63
C VAL A 76 -1.54 -0.34 -9.98
N LYS A 77 -1.46 -1.23 -10.97
CA LYS A 77 -1.28 -0.86 -12.38
C LYS A 77 -2.64 -0.51 -12.96
N GLU A 78 -2.81 0.75 -13.34
CA GLU A 78 -4.03 1.22 -14.00
C GLU A 78 -4.08 0.68 -15.43
N GLN A 79 -5.29 0.46 -15.96
CA GLN A 79 -5.49 0.05 -17.34
C GLN A 79 -6.18 1.16 -18.14
N PHE A 80 -5.73 1.37 -19.37
CA PHE A 80 -6.36 2.28 -20.32
C PHE A 80 -6.47 1.60 -21.68
N ALA A 81 -7.69 1.52 -22.23
CA ALA A 81 -7.98 0.85 -23.49
C ALA A 81 -7.44 -0.60 -23.59
N GLY A 82 -7.47 -1.35 -22.47
CA GLY A 82 -7.00 -2.73 -22.41
C GLY A 82 -5.48 -2.91 -22.22
N GLN A 83 -4.72 -1.81 -22.18
CA GLN A 83 -3.28 -1.84 -21.94
C GLN A 83 -2.95 -1.35 -20.52
N ALA A 84 -2.01 -2.03 -19.85
CA ALA A 84 -1.50 -1.59 -18.56
C ALA A 84 -0.68 -0.30 -18.72
N SER A 85 -1.00 0.71 -17.91
CA SER A 85 -0.24 1.96 -17.81
C SER A 85 1.21 1.68 -17.44
N THR A 86 2.12 2.55 -17.91
CA THR A 86 3.52 2.57 -17.47
C THR A 86 3.68 3.04 -16.03
N HIS A 87 2.61 3.56 -15.43
CA HIS A 87 2.57 4.12 -14.09
C HIS A 87 1.77 3.26 -13.13
N GLU A 88 2.13 3.37 -11.85
CA GLU A 88 1.41 2.72 -10.77
C GLU A 88 0.77 3.75 -9.86
N ALA A 89 -0.51 3.57 -9.62
CA ALA A 89 -1.27 4.29 -8.62
C ALA A 89 -0.84 3.78 -7.23
N VAL A 90 -0.27 4.66 -6.40
CA VAL A 90 0.21 4.31 -5.08
C VAL A 90 -0.48 5.17 -4.03
N ALA A 91 -1.06 4.54 -3.01
CA ALA A 91 -1.56 5.24 -1.84
C ALA A 91 -1.01 4.62 -0.56
N ARG A 92 -0.79 5.44 0.47
CA ARG A 92 -0.21 5.03 1.76
C ARG A 92 -0.94 5.70 2.93
N THR A 93 -0.87 5.06 4.08
CA THR A 93 -1.26 5.60 5.39
C THR A 93 -0.25 5.16 6.44
N GLY A 94 -0.01 6.04 7.42
CA GLY A 94 0.75 5.72 8.63
C GLY A 94 -0.16 5.34 9.81
N ASP A 95 -1.47 5.44 9.65
CA ASP A 95 -2.46 5.12 10.68
C ASP A 95 -2.68 3.61 10.73
N VAL A 96 -1.68 2.95 11.28
CA VAL A 96 -1.56 1.50 11.39
C VAL A 96 -1.30 1.14 12.83
N THR A 97 -2.11 0.24 13.36
CA THR A 97 -1.97 -0.30 14.72
C THR A 97 -1.92 -1.81 14.64
N GLY A 98 -1.36 -2.43 15.66
CA GLY A 98 -1.25 -3.88 15.67
C GLY A 98 -0.18 -4.38 16.60
N GLN A 99 -0.12 -5.70 16.66
CA GLN A 99 0.85 -6.41 17.47
C GLN A 99 1.20 -7.76 16.86
N VAL A 100 2.35 -8.28 17.26
CA VAL A 100 2.80 -9.65 16.99
C VAL A 100 3.27 -10.28 18.29
N THR A 101 2.87 -11.52 18.53
CA THR A 101 3.26 -12.31 19.70
C THR A 101 4.21 -13.41 19.25
N ILE A 102 5.38 -13.46 19.87
CA ILE A 102 6.40 -14.47 19.62
C ILE A 102 6.69 -15.22 20.92
N THR A 103 6.71 -16.54 20.84
CA THR A 103 7.03 -17.44 21.96
C THR A 103 8.20 -18.33 21.57
N SER A 104 8.84 -18.96 22.55
CA SER A 104 9.85 -19.99 22.31
C SER A 104 9.50 -21.26 23.08
N SER A 105 9.65 -22.40 22.42
CA SER A 105 9.53 -23.73 23.04
C SER A 105 10.69 -24.59 22.58
N GLY A 106 11.48 -25.12 23.52
CA GLY A 106 12.64 -25.94 23.20
C GLY A 106 13.71 -25.24 22.33
N GLY A 107 13.82 -23.92 22.40
CA GLY A 107 14.74 -23.11 21.58
C GLY A 107 14.19 -22.72 20.21
N THR A 108 13.03 -23.23 19.81
CA THR A 108 12.37 -22.86 18.56
C THR A 108 11.42 -21.69 18.78
N TYR A 109 11.54 -20.65 17.97
CA TYR A 109 10.65 -19.49 18.02
C TYR A 109 9.40 -19.73 17.20
N GLN A 110 8.25 -19.34 17.73
CA GLN A 110 6.97 -19.41 17.06
C GLN A 110 6.26 -18.07 17.17
N MET A 111 5.81 -17.55 16.04
CA MET A 111 4.86 -16.46 16.01
C MET A 111 3.46 -17.05 16.22
N THR A 112 2.86 -16.75 17.36
CA THR A 112 1.57 -17.35 17.76
C THR A 112 0.38 -16.54 17.26
N SER A 113 0.54 -15.23 17.13
CA SER A 113 -0.46 -14.34 16.56
C SER A 113 0.18 -13.08 16.03
N ALA A 114 -0.38 -12.53 14.95
CA ALA A 114 -0.16 -11.16 14.54
C ALA A 114 -1.47 -10.57 14.03
N LYS A 115 -1.73 -9.32 14.39
CA LYS A 115 -2.87 -8.54 13.92
C LYS A 115 -2.42 -7.16 13.53
N VAL A 116 -2.75 -6.76 12.32
CA VAL A 116 -2.52 -5.41 11.78
C VAL A 116 -3.87 -4.82 11.42
N THR A 117 -4.15 -3.63 11.94
CA THR A 117 -5.35 -2.85 11.65
C THR A 117 -4.93 -1.54 10.99
N VAL A 118 -5.51 -1.23 9.85
CA VAL A 118 -5.17 -0.07 9.03
C VAL A 118 -6.40 0.82 8.93
N GLN A 119 -6.24 2.10 9.24
CA GLN A 119 -7.30 3.09 9.08
C GLN A 119 -7.39 3.54 7.62
N LEU A 120 -8.49 3.20 6.94
CA LEU A 120 -8.66 3.42 5.50
C LEU A 120 -9.02 4.87 5.15
N SER A 121 -9.56 5.64 6.09
CA SER A 121 -9.92 7.05 5.86
C SER A 121 -8.72 7.93 5.54
N ASN A 122 -7.52 7.53 5.97
CA ASN A 122 -6.30 8.32 5.85
C ASN A 122 -5.37 7.76 4.76
N LEU A 123 -5.86 6.82 3.95
CA LEU A 123 -5.17 6.31 2.79
C LEU A 123 -5.10 7.40 1.71
N ALA A 124 -3.90 7.88 1.42
CA ALA A 124 -3.67 9.03 0.54
C ALA A 124 -2.74 8.69 -0.62
N SER A 125 -3.05 9.21 -1.80
CA SER A 125 -2.24 9.03 -3.01
C SER A 125 -0.88 9.74 -2.88
N VAL A 126 0.19 9.04 -3.26
CA VAL A 126 1.58 9.50 -3.14
C VAL A 126 2.37 9.40 -4.46
N ASP A 127 1.77 8.88 -5.53
CA ASP A 127 2.24 9.08 -6.90
C ASP A 127 2.03 10.54 -7.34
N GLN A 128 2.75 10.97 -8.37
CA GLN A 128 2.70 12.33 -8.86
C GLN A 128 2.30 12.36 -10.33
N VAL A 129 1.63 13.43 -10.72
CA VAL A 129 1.33 13.75 -12.12
C VAL A 129 1.64 15.22 -12.34
N ALA A 130 2.46 15.52 -13.35
CA ALA A 130 2.83 16.89 -13.66
C ALA A 130 1.59 17.76 -13.94
N GLY A 131 1.38 18.78 -13.11
CA GLY A 131 0.27 19.73 -13.25
C GLY A 131 -1.10 19.22 -12.77
N TYR A 132 -1.19 18.04 -12.14
CA TYR A 132 -2.45 17.47 -11.66
C TYR A 132 -2.38 17.00 -10.21
N ASN A 133 -3.51 17.18 -9.49
CA ASN A 133 -3.66 16.66 -8.14
C ASN A 133 -4.26 15.25 -8.16
N VAL A 134 -3.49 14.27 -7.67
CA VAL A 134 -3.89 12.86 -7.62
C VAL A 134 -4.86 12.52 -6.48
N THR A 135 -5.05 13.40 -5.48
CA THR A 135 -5.89 13.11 -4.31
C THR A 135 -7.37 12.96 -4.65
N ASN A 136 -7.81 13.41 -5.84
CA ASN A 136 -9.16 13.13 -6.33
C ASN A 136 -9.46 11.62 -6.40
N ARG A 137 -8.43 10.79 -6.61
CA ARG A 137 -8.55 9.32 -6.61
C ARG A 137 -8.89 8.78 -5.23
N ASP A 138 -8.40 9.40 -4.15
CA ASP A 138 -8.58 8.92 -2.78
C ASP A 138 -10.06 8.86 -2.42
N ARG A 139 -10.84 9.89 -2.81
CA ARG A 139 -12.28 9.91 -2.62
C ARG A 139 -13.01 8.78 -3.37
N ILE A 140 -12.54 8.42 -4.56
CA ILE A 140 -13.14 7.32 -5.33
C ILE A 140 -12.84 6.00 -4.61
N VAL A 141 -11.59 5.79 -4.20
CA VAL A 141 -11.16 4.60 -3.47
C VAL A 141 -11.91 4.45 -2.15
N GLN A 142 -12.04 5.52 -1.36
CA GLN A 142 -12.78 5.51 -0.10
C GLN A 142 -14.24 5.12 -0.28
N ARG A 143 -14.89 5.58 -1.37
CA ARG A 143 -16.27 5.18 -1.70
C ARG A 143 -16.33 3.71 -2.12
N SER A 144 -15.40 3.25 -2.97
CA SER A 144 -15.35 1.86 -3.42
C SER A 144 -15.11 0.88 -2.28
N LEU A 145 -14.35 1.30 -1.26
CA LEU A 145 -14.12 0.54 -0.02
C LEU A 145 -15.20 0.78 1.05
N ASN A 146 -16.23 1.61 0.76
CA ASN A 146 -17.27 2.05 1.70
C ASN A 146 -16.70 2.33 3.10
N VAL A 147 -15.70 3.19 3.17
CA VAL A 147 -14.96 3.50 4.41
C VAL A 147 -15.88 4.02 5.53
N SER A 148 -17.02 4.60 5.18
CA SER A 148 -18.05 4.99 6.16
C SER A 148 -18.65 3.81 6.93
N SER A 149 -18.78 2.65 6.29
CA SER A 149 -19.30 1.43 6.93
C SER A 149 -18.18 0.47 7.36
N PHE A 150 -17.04 0.52 6.65
CA PHE A 150 -15.89 -0.35 6.88
C PHE A 150 -14.61 0.51 7.00
N PRO A 151 -14.43 1.21 8.14
CA PRO A 151 -13.35 2.20 8.28
C PRO A 151 -11.95 1.59 8.32
N THR A 152 -11.84 0.30 8.59
CA THR A 152 -10.56 -0.39 8.80
C THR A 152 -10.40 -1.60 7.89
N ALA A 153 -9.18 -1.83 7.43
CA ALA A 153 -8.74 -3.13 6.92
C ALA A 153 -7.97 -3.88 8.01
N VAL A 154 -8.16 -5.19 8.12
CA VAL A 154 -7.55 -6.02 9.16
C VAL A 154 -6.85 -7.21 8.53
N PHE A 155 -5.59 -7.42 8.87
CA PHE A 155 -4.84 -8.64 8.56
C PHE A 155 -4.54 -9.40 9.85
N GLU A 156 -4.97 -10.65 9.92
CA GLU A 156 -4.74 -11.55 11.04
C GLU A 156 -4.00 -12.80 10.57
N THR A 157 -2.92 -13.17 11.26
CA THR A 157 -2.11 -14.32 10.86
C THR A 157 -2.51 -15.58 11.61
N GLN A 158 -2.22 -16.73 11.00
CA GLN A 158 -2.18 -18.00 11.72
C GLN A 158 -0.86 -18.11 12.49
N ASN A 159 -0.75 -19.16 13.31
CA ASN A 159 0.52 -19.49 13.96
C ASN A 159 1.53 -19.97 12.92
N VAL A 160 2.81 -19.61 13.11
CA VAL A 160 3.89 -20.05 12.22
C VAL A 160 5.18 -20.23 13.01
N THR A 161 5.88 -21.33 12.73
CA THR A 161 7.21 -21.57 13.26
C THR A 161 8.22 -20.71 12.50
N LEU A 162 9.05 -19.97 13.23
CA LEU A 162 10.09 -19.16 12.61
C LEU A 162 11.26 -20.06 12.19
N PRO A 163 11.91 -19.79 11.03
CA PRO A 163 13.10 -20.51 10.61
C PRO A 163 14.25 -20.42 11.61
N ALA A 164 15.14 -21.40 11.58
CA ALA A 164 16.40 -21.34 12.32
C ALA A 164 17.19 -20.08 11.94
N GLY A 165 17.96 -19.55 12.89
CA GLY A 165 18.63 -18.25 12.81
C GLY A 165 17.86 -17.13 13.50
N ALA A 166 16.53 -17.22 13.60
CA ALA A 166 15.71 -16.23 14.33
C ALA A 166 16.12 -16.15 15.82
N GLU A 167 16.45 -17.29 16.41
CA GLU A 167 16.90 -17.44 17.80
C GLU A 167 18.25 -16.78 18.08
N THR A 168 19.05 -16.54 17.04
CA THR A 168 20.37 -15.88 17.14
C THR A 168 20.34 -14.43 16.64
N GLY A 169 19.15 -13.89 16.32
CA GLY A 169 18.97 -12.53 15.84
C GLY A 169 19.29 -12.33 14.36
N GLN A 170 19.42 -13.41 13.57
CA GLN A 170 19.57 -13.28 12.12
C GLN A 170 18.28 -12.82 11.47
N ALA A 171 18.41 -12.03 10.40
CA ALA A 171 17.29 -11.68 9.54
C ALA A 171 16.84 -12.91 8.76
N VAL A 172 15.62 -13.38 9.02
CA VAL A 172 15.01 -14.51 8.32
C VAL A 172 13.79 -14.06 7.53
N THR A 173 13.53 -14.72 6.40
CA THR A 173 12.29 -14.52 5.63
C THR A 173 11.35 -15.68 5.93
N VAL A 174 10.11 -15.35 6.31
CA VAL A 174 9.06 -16.34 6.61
C VAL A 174 7.79 -15.97 5.85
N SER A 175 7.15 -16.97 5.25
CA SER A 175 5.82 -16.81 4.67
C SER A 175 4.78 -17.07 5.74
N VAL A 176 3.90 -16.10 5.96
CA VAL A 176 2.90 -16.16 7.03
C VAL A 176 1.50 -16.22 6.43
N PRO A 177 0.79 -17.35 6.54
CA PRO A 177 -0.60 -17.42 6.12
C PRO A 177 -1.48 -16.57 7.05
N GLY A 178 -2.47 -15.90 6.47
CA GLY A 178 -3.37 -15.03 7.22
C GLY A 178 -4.63 -14.67 6.46
N LYS A 179 -5.58 -14.08 7.17
CA LYS A 179 -6.84 -13.55 6.65
C LYS A 179 -6.72 -12.03 6.52
N LEU A 180 -6.88 -11.53 5.31
CA LEU A 180 -7.06 -10.10 5.03
C LEU A 180 -8.55 -9.81 4.86
N THR A 181 -9.07 -8.89 5.66
CA THR A 181 -10.47 -8.44 5.64
C THR A 181 -10.49 -6.98 5.21
N ILE A 182 -11.17 -6.69 4.10
CA ILE A 182 -11.28 -5.35 3.51
C ILE A 182 -12.72 -5.22 3.00
N HIS A 183 -13.41 -4.17 3.44
CA HIS A 183 -14.80 -3.90 3.02
C HIS A 183 -15.77 -5.04 3.39
N GLY A 184 -15.65 -5.54 4.63
CA GLY A 184 -16.39 -6.71 5.14
C GLY A 184 -15.64 -8.01 4.92
#